data_AF-A0A2H0ZNU8-F1
#
_entry.id   AF-A0A2H0ZNU8-F1
#
_cell.length_a   1.000
_cell.length_b   1.000
_cell.length_c   1.000
_cell.angle_alpha   90.00
_cell.angle_beta   90.00
_cell.angle_gamma   90.00
#
_symmetry.space_group_name_H-M   'P 1'
#
loop_
_entity.id
_entity.type
_entity.pdbx_description
1 polymer ?
#
loop_
_entity_poly.entity_id
_entity_poly.type
_entity_poly.pdbx_seq_one_letter_code
_entity_poly.pdbx_strand_id
1 'polypeptide(L)'
;MKITDRITYPSPRLAFSAIKVPWTVTKTVGEYYTTGTIYTKTDPEFENSVVKNVTVAVLASLAVAASVSDAKLMPYPMYSMFKSQKGKGAAKDMPGFGETVDGDKEFLWVVKPSKAKYAILYLHGGGYSFPLAPAQLIGMMGVWWALSPDKRENLAIAVLDYHLTTYRHYYPTQIFETIEAYRKLTAQGYEVILLGDSCGTNLALAAARFAAYPEEAKNHFSEYTQFNWDFSPLQPVKYLILLAPWISPTCAAKPYPGVNHKGEFVALSINEKGWDYIKNSDRAKVTPFVEFNSTNYKDHWAEVPAFNGNGSVLYIYGEREYFRESQESFAKEVGHNNFTSLMQPGGIHDCLFVAEVLDLKSSKGQRRMIAGEHRKKYNFGAIADYLEDILP
;
A
#
# COMPACT_ATOMS: atom_id res chain seq x y z
N MET A 1 -25.28 -19.47 -4.00
CA MET A 1 -24.92 -18.59 -2.87
C MET A 1 -25.97 -18.76 -1.80
N LYS A 2 -25.63 -19.24 -0.60
CA LYS A 2 -26.64 -19.55 0.43
C LYS A 2 -27.09 -18.24 1.08
N ILE A 3 -28.37 -18.16 1.49
CA ILE A 3 -28.95 -16.97 2.14
C ILE A 3 -28.19 -16.57 3.42
N THR A 4 -27.50 -17.53 4.05
CA THR A 4 -26.62 -17.32 5.20
C THR A 4 -25.35 -16.52 4.89
N ASP A 5 -25.01 -16.30 3.62
CA ASP A 5 -23.84 -15.50 3.21
C ASP A 5 -24.12 -13.98 3.21
N ARG A 6 -25.35 -13.54 3.55
CA ARG A 6 -25.80 -12.15 3.40
C ARG A 6 -25.69 -11.28 4.66
N ILE A 7 -25.33 -11.82 5.82
CA ILE A 7 -25.14 -11.02 7.03
C ILE A 7 -23.73 -11.22 7.57
N THR A 8 -22.89 -10.21 7.37
CA THR A 8 -21.55 -10.15 7.96
C THR A 8 -21.65 -9.53 9.34
N TYR A 9 -21.22 -10.27 10.36
CA TYR A 9 -21.06 -9.75 11.72
C TYR A 9 -19.56 -9.56 12.03
N PRO A 10 -19.20 -8.56 12.86
CA PRO A 10 -17.83 -8.44 13.33
C PRO A 10 -17.45 -9.68 14.15
N SER A 11 -16.20 -10.10 14.02
CA SER A 11 -15.61 -11.15 14.85
C SER A 11 -15.71 -10.77 16.34
N PRO A 12 -15.75 -11.74 17.26
CA PRO A 12 -15.79 -11.45 18.70
C PRO A 12 -14.67 -10.52 19.17
N ARG A 13 -13.47 -10.65 18.57
CA ARG A 13 -12.32 -9.77 18.85
C ARG A 13 -12.60 -8.34 18.43
N LEU A 14 -13.09 -8.12 17.20
CA LEU A 14 -13.42 -6.80 16.71
C LEU A 14 -14.59 -6.17 17.48
N ALA A 15 -15.63 -6.94 17.77
CA ALA A 15 -16.79 -6.49 18.55
C ALA A 15 -16.38 -6.04 19.97
N PHE A 16 -15.53 -6.83 20.64
CA PHE A 16 -15.00 -6.46 21.95
C PHE A 16 -14.10 -5.22 21.91
N SER A 17 -13.29 -5.07 20.85
CA SER A 17 -12.50 -3.85 20.64
C SER A 17 -13.40 -2.63 20.43
N ALA A 18 -14.48 -2.77 19.66
CA ALA A 18 -15.47 -1.71 19.44
C ALA A 18 -16.13 -1.24 20.75
N ILE A 19 -16.44 -2.16 21.68
CA ILE A 19 -16.98 -1.81 23.01
C ILE A 19 -15.99 -0.94 23.81
N LYS A 20 -14.67 -1.11 23.60
CA LYS A 20 -13.63 -0.35 24.30
C LYS A 20 -13.35 1.03 23.70
N VAL A 21 -13.95 1.38 22.56
CA VAL A 21 -13.71 2.66 21.88
C VAL A 21 -13.92 3.89 22.80
N PRO A 22 -15.01 4.00 23.59
CA PRO A 22 -15.18 5.15 24.49
C PRO A 22 -14.05 5.31 25.51
N TRP A 23 -13.52 4.19 26.01
CA TRP A 23 -12.34 4.19 26.88
C TRP A 23 -11.10 4.64 26.13
N THR A 24 -10.83 4.11 24.93
CA THR A 24 -9.69 4.54 24.09
C THR A 24 -9.74 6.03 23.81
N VAL A 25 -10.92 6.58 23.48
CA VAL A 25 -11.13 8.02 23.27
C VAL A 25 -10.82 8.80 24.54
N THR A 26 -11.45 8.46 25.66
CA THR A 26 -11.30 9.19 26.94
C THR A 26 -9.85 9.17 27.42
N LYS A 27 -9.20 8.00 27.36
CA LYS A 27 -7.79 7.83 27.70
C LYS A 27 -6.90 8.69 26.82
N THR A 28 -7.08 8.65 25.49
CA THR A 28 -6.23 9.39 24.55
C THR A 28 -6.38 10.90 24.71
N VAL A 29 -7.60 11.39 24.94
CA VAL A 29 -7.85 12.81 25.25
C VAL A 29 -7.17 13.21 26.55
N GLY A 30 -7.32 12.41 27.60
CA GLY A 30 -6.66 12.63 28.89
C GLY A 30 -5.14 12.69 28.75
N GLU A 31 -4.53 11.72 28.06
CA GLU A 31 -3.09 11.68 27.79
C GLU A 31 -2.64 12.91 26.99
N TYR A 32 -3.35 13.29 25.92
CA TYR A 32 -3.02 14.43 25.06
C TYR A 32 -2.88 15.74 25.86
N TYR A 33 -3.81 16.03 26.78
CA TYR A 33 -3.80 17.28 27.54
C TYR A 33 -2.98 17.23 28.85
N THR A 34 -2.41 16.08 29.22
CA THR A 34 -1.66 15.94 30.49
C THR A 34 -0.21 15.52 30.29
N THR A 35 0.01 14.34 29.74
CA THR A 35 1.33 13.71 29.67
C THR A 35 1.88 13.64 28.25
N GLY A 36 1.09 13.97 27.24
CA GLY A 36 1.31 13.62 25.83
C GLY A 36 0.92 12.17 25.55
N THR A 37 0.23 11.94 24.44
CA THR A 37 -0.03 10.59 23.94
C THR A 37 1.28 9.96 23.45
N ILE A 38 1.26 8.66 23.17
CA ILE A 38 2.38 8.02 22.48
C ILE A 38 2.68 8.67 21.12
N TYR A 39 1.66 9.12 20.40
CA TYR A 39 1.83 9.71 19.07
C TYR A 39 2.45 11.11 19.14
N THR A 40 1.95 11.99 20.01
CA THR A 40 2.54 13.35 20.19
C THR A 40 3.98 13.31 20.68
N LYS A 41 4.37 12.24 21.39
CA LYS A 41 5.72 12.07 21.92
C LYS A 41 6.72 11.60 20.88
N THR A 42 6.26 10.96 19.80
CA THR A 42 7.15 10.30 18.84
C THR A 42 7.12 10.94 17.46
N ASP A 43 5.98 11.51 17.04
CA ASP A 43 5.80 11.99 15.68
C ASP A 43 5.15 13.40 15.66
N PRO A 44 5.84 14.41 15.11
CA PRO A 44 5.33 15.78 14.97
C PRO A 44 3.99 15.90 14.23
N GLU A 45 3.64 14.92 13.38
CA GLU A 45 2.37 14.88 12.64
C GLU A 45 1.14 14.93 13.58
N PHE A 46 1.32 14.57 14.86
CA PHE A 46 0.28 14.47 15.87
C PHE A 46 0.25 15.61 16.89
N GLU A 47 1.31 16.42 17.00
CA GLU A 47 1.49 17.41 18.08
C GLU A 47 0.32 18.36 18.25
N ASN A 48 -0.26 18.81 17.13
CA ASN A 48 -1.25 19.90 17.12
C ASN A 48 -2.69 19.44 16.86
N SER A 49 -3.00 18.14 17.06
CA SER A 49 -4.34 17.61 16.79
C SER A 49 -4.75 16.46 17.69
N VAL A 50 -5.54 16.78 18.73
CA VAL A 50 -6.21 15.77 19.58
C VAL A 50 -7.12 14.85 18.75
N VAL A 51 -7.77 15.38 17.71
CA VAL A 51 -8.65 14.59 16.83
C VAL A 51 -7.85 13.53 16.08
N LYS A 52 -6.66 13.88 15.58
CA LYS A 52 -5.78 12.93 14.89
C LYS A 52 -5.30 11.83 15.83
N ASN A 53 -4.87 12.21 17.02
CA ASN A 53 -4.47 11.28 18.09
C ASN A 53 -5.58 10.27 18.42
N VAL A 54 -6.79 10.77 18.68
CA VAL A 54 -7.96 9.93 18.99
C VAL A 54 -8.31 9.04 17.81
N THR A 55 -8.31 9.59 16.59
CA THR A 55 -8.66 8.85 15.37
C THR A 55 -7.69 7.68 15.16
N VAL A 56 -6.38 7.93 15.21
CA VAL A 56 -5.37 6.87 15.04
C VAL A 56 -5.39 5.87 16.19
N ALA A 57 -5.56 6.31 17.45
CA ALA A 57 -5.70 5.39 18.59
C ALA A 57 -6.88 4.42 18.42
N VAL A 58 -8.03 4.93 17.99
CA VAL A 58 -9.23 4.12 17.74
C VAL A 58 -8.99 3.19 16.55
N LEU A 59 -8.50 3.72 15.42
CA LEU A 59 -8.22 2.93 14.23
C LEU A 59 -7.23 1.80 14.50
N ALA A 60 -6.11 2.09 15.18
CA ALA A 60 -5.14 1.08 15.60
C ALA A 60 -5.79 0.00 16.49
N SER A 61 -6.59 0.39 17.49
CA SER A 61 -7.25 -0.57 18.38
C SER A 61 -8.23 -1.52 17.64
N LEU A 62 -8.89 -1.04 16.60
CA LEU A 62 -9.79 -1.85 15.76
C LEU A 62 -9.00 -2.71 14.78
N ALA A 63 -7.98 -2.15 14.12
CA ALA A 63 -7.15 -2.83 13.12
C ALA A 63 -6.45 -4.06 13.71
N VAL A 64 -5.81 -3.93 14.89
CA VAL A 64 -5.14 -5.06 15.57
C VAL A 64 -6.10 -6.15 16.05
N ALA A 65 -7.39 -5.83 16.16
CA ALA A 65 -8.43 -6.77 16.56
C ALA A 65 -9.14 -7.46 15.37
N ALA A 66 -9.02 -6.89 14.18
CA ALA A 66 -9.77 -7.31 13.00
C ALA A 66 -9.17 -8.60 12.38
N SER A 67 -10.06 -9.54 12.02
CA SER A 67 -9.70 -10.77 11.32
C SER A 67 -9.91 -10.63 9.80
N VAL A 68 -9.55 -11.67 9.04
CA VAL A 68 -9.84 -11.75 7.59
C VAL A 68 -11.35 -11.67 7.30
N SER A 69 -12.22 -12.25 8.16
CA SER A 69 -13.66 -12.20 7.92
C SER A 69 -14.25 -10.79 8.08
N ASP A 70 -13.63 -9.97 8.93
CA ASP A 70 -14.07 -8.60 9.20
C ASP A 70 -13.91 -7.68 8.00
N ALA A 71 -13.02 -8.02 7.05
CA ALA A 71 -12.86 -7.27 5.81
C ALA A 71 -14.15 -7.16 4.99
N LYS A 72 -15.09 -8.10 5.13
CA LYS A 72 -16.42 -8.03 4.47
C LYS A 72 -17.32 -6.91 5.01
N LEU A 73 -16.93 -6.24 6.10
CA LEU A 73 -17.62 -5.06 6.62
C LEU A 73 -17.20 -3.78 5.87
N MET A 74 -16.11 -3.83 5.10
CA MET A 74 -15.63 -2.70 4.31
C MET A 74 -16.32 -2.64 2.94
N PRO A 75 -16.48 -1.45 2.34
CA PRO A 75 -17.00 -1.31 0.98
C PRO A 75 -16.11 -2.06 -0.02
N TYR A 76 -16.71 -2.95 -0.81
CA TYR A 76 -16.05 -3.68 -1.89
C TYR A 76 -17.11 -4.03 -2.96
N PRO A 77 -16.83 -3.88 -4.27
CA PRO A 77 -15.58 -3.37 -4.86
C PRO A 77 -15.43 -1.84 -4.77
N MET A 78 -14.22 -1.35 -5.07
CA MET A 78 -13.77 0.05 -4.93
C MET A 78 -14.59 1.06 -5.73
N TYR A 79 -15.31 0.62 -6.77
CA TYR A 79 -16.14 1.48 -7.65
C TYR A 79 -17.10 2.38 -6.88
N SER A 80 -17.68 1.88 -5.78
CA SER A 80 -18.57 2.66 -4.92
C SER A 80 -17.88 3.90 -4.31
N MET A 81 -16.59 3.77 -3.95
CA MET A 81 -15.80 4.87 -3.41
C MET A 81 -15.52 5.92 -4.49
N PHE A 82 -15.14 5.51 -5.70
CA PHE A 82 -14.92 6.42 -6.82
C PHE A 82 -16.20 7.18 -7.17
N LYS A 83 -17.34 6.49 -7.24
CA LYS A 83 -18.64 7.13 -7.47
C LYS A 83 -18.97 8.15 -6.37
N SER A 84 -18.61 7.89 -5.12
CA SER A 84 -18.88 8.80 -4.00
C SER A 84 -18.07 10.10 -4.08
N GLN A 85 -16.84 10.04 -4.62
CA GLN A 85 -15.89 11.15 -4.74
C GLN A 85 -16.03 11.92 -6.06
N LYS A 86 -16.49 11.27 -7.13
CA LYS A 86 -16.57 11.86 -8.48
C LYS A 86 -17.30 13.20 -8.47
N GLY A 87 -16.65 14.22 -9.05
CA GLY A 87 -17.18 15.58 -9.14
C GLY A 87 -17.18 16.39 -7.84
N LYS A 88 -16.52 15.90 -6.78
CA LYS A 88 -16.44 16.58 -5.48
C LYS A 88 -15.01 16.88 -5.08
N GLY A 89 -14.86 18.00 -4.37
CA GLY A 89 -13.59 18.49 -3.83
C GLY A 89 -12.43 18.30 -4.80
N ALA A 90 -11.35 17.65 -4.40
CA ALA A 90 -10.17 17.50 -5.24
C ALA A 90 -10.35 16.57 -6.44
N ALA A 91 -11.26 15.59 -6.38
CA ALA A 91 -11.54 14.69 -7.51
C ALA A 91 -12.25 15.40 -8.67
N LYS A 92 -12.86 16.57 -8.40
CA LYS A 92 -13.53 17.38 -9.43
C LYS A 92 -12.58 17.79 -10.55
N ASP A 93 -11.34 18.13 -10.19
CA ASP A 93 -10.35 18.70 -11.11
C ASP A 93 -9.27 17.66 -11.51
N MET A 94 -9.55 16.36 -11.31
CA MET A 94 -8.68 15.25 -11.72
C MET A 94 -9.21 14.64 -13.02
N PRO A 95 -8.51 14.80 -14.16
CA PRO A 95 -8.95 14.24 -15.44
C PRO A 95 -9.08 12.72 -15.37
N GLY A 96 -10.12 12.15 -15.97
CA GLY A 96 -10.33 10.69 -16.03
C GLY A 96 -10.70 10.01 -14.70
N PHE A 97 -10.98 10.75 -13.62
CA PHE A 97 -11.29 10.17 -12.31
C PHE A 97 -12.47 9.17 -12.38
N GLY A 98 -12.19 7.92 -12.01
CA GLY A 98 -13.14 6.81 -11.97
C GLY A 98 -13.50 6.22 -13.32
N GLU A 99 -12.77 6.56 -14.39
CA GLU A 99 -12.85 5.83 -15.66
C GLU A 99 -12.13 4.49 -15.53
N THR A 100 -12.62 3.49 -16.27
CA THR A 100 -11.99 2.18 -16.34
C THR A 100 -10.72 2.23 -17.20
N VAL A 101 -9.71 1.46 -16.81
CA VAL A 101 -8.52 1.21 -17.62
C VAL A 101 -8.88 0.08 -18.57
N ASP A 102 -8.91 0.36 -19.87
CA ASP A 102 -9.19 -0.65 -20.91
C ASP A 102 -10.52 -1.42 -20.69
N GLY A 103 -11.56 -0.72 -20.20
CA GLY A 103 -12.87 -1.31 -19.94
C GLY A 103 -12.97 -2.20 -18.69
N ASP A 104 -11.86 -2.42 -17.97
CA ASP A 104 -11.81 -3.24 -16.78
C ASP A 104 -12.39 -2.52 -15.55
N LYS A 105 -13.35 -3.14 -14.86
CA LYS A 105 -14.06 -2.54 -13.73
C LYS A 105 -13.29 -2.63 -12.41
N GLU A 106 -12.31 -3.52 -12.34
CA GLU A 106 -11.42 -3.69 -11.19
C GLU A 106 -10.18 -2.80 -11.34
N PHE A 107 -10.00 -2.12 -12.48
CA PHE A 107 -8.86 -1.27 -12.75
C PHE A 107 -9.30 0.14 -13.12
N LEU A 108 -9.17 1.09 -12.20
CA LEU A 108 -9.73 2.44 -12.34
C LEU A 108 -8.65 3.53 -12.31
N TRP A 109 -8.84 4.56 -13.13
CA TRP A 109 -8.03 5.78 -13.08
C TRP A 109 -8.41 6.62 -11.88
N VAL A 110 -7.45 6.92 -10.99
CA VAL A 110 -7.54 8.07 -10.08
C VAL A 110 -7.37 9.35 -10.88
N VAL A 111 -6.43 9.35 -11.83
CA VAL A 111 -6.21 10.49 -12.73
C VAL A 111 -5.54 10.02 -14.01
N LYS A 112 -5.95 10.60 -15.14
CA LYS A 112 -5.44 10.30 -16.49
C LYS A 112 -5.34 11.59 -17.31
N PRO A 113 -4.27 12.39 -17.11
CA PRO A 113 -3.99 13.53 -17.98
C PRO A 113 -3.72 13.06 -19.42
N SER A 114 -4.15 13.83 -20.41
CA SER A 114 -3.98 13.47 -21.84
C SER A 114 -2.51 13.41 -22.30
N LYS A 115 -1.61 14.11 -21.59
CA LYS A 115 -0.18 14.16 -21.89
C LYS A 115 0.64 13.16 -21.06
N ALA A 116 -0.01 12.36 -20.21
CA ALA A 116 0.70 11.45 -19.34
C ALA A 116 1.52 10.45 -20.13
N LYS A 117 2.81 10.35 -19.79
CA LYS A 117 3.75 9.36 -20.34
C LYS A 117 4.10 8.30 -19.30
N TYR A 118 3.90 8.62 -18.02
CA TYR A 118 4.11 7.72 -16.91
C TYR A 118 2.76 7.38 -16.29
N ALA A 119 2.64 6.15 -15.79
CA ALA A 119 1.49 5.73 -15.02
C ALA A 119 1.95 5.05 -13.73
N ILE A 120 1.48 5.54 -12.57
CA ILE A 120 1.53 4.74 -11.36
C ILE A 120 0.47 3.65 -11.45
N LEU A 121 0.88 2.39 -11.32
CA LEU A 121 0.02 1.28 -10.94
C LEU A 121 0.10 1.14 -9.42
N TYR A 122 -0.97 1.57 -8.74
CA TYR A 122 -1.07 1.46 -7.30
C TYR A 122 -1.66 0.11 -6.87
N LEU A 123 -0.92 -0.58 -6.00
CA LEU A 123 -1.25 -1.87 -5.40
C LEU A 123 -1.47 -1.64 -3.91
N HIS A 124 -2.73 -1.68 -3.46
CA HIS A 124 -3.05 -1.29 -2.10
C HIS A 124 -2.57 -2.29 -1.03
N GLY A 125 -2.41 -1.83 0.20
CA GLY A 125 -2.19 -2.64 1.40
C GLY A 125 -3.48 -3.29 1.93
N GLY A 126 -3.40 -3.95 3.09
CA GLY A 126 -4.55 -4.64 3.69
C GLY A 126 -4.33 -6.15 3.91
N GLY A 127 -3.07 -6.60 3.87
CA GLY A 127 -2.68 -7.98 4.10
C GLY A 127 -3.43 -8.99 3.21
N TYR A 128 -3.54 -8.67 1.91
CA TYR A 128 -4.24 -9.44 0.86
C TYR A 128 -5.74 -9.71 1.10
N SER A 129 -6.30 -9.23 2.20
CA SER A 129 -7.63 -9.62 2.69
C SER A 129 -8.58 -8.42 2.80
N PHE A 130 -8.07 -7.25 3.16
CA PHE A 130 -8.86 -6.03 3.22
C PHE A 130 -8.90 -5.31 1.87
N PRO A 131 -10.05 -4.77 1.47
CA PRO A 131 -10.18 -4.00 0.24
C PRO A 131 -9.53 -2.62 0.37
N LEU A 132 -9.33 -1.95 -0.77
CA LEU A 132 -8.88 -0.56 -0.82
C LEU A 132 -9.67 0.32 0.15
N ALA A 133 -8.97 0.96 1.08
CA ALA A 133 -9.56 1.87 2.04
C ALA A 133 -9.84 3.25 1.40
N PRO A 134 -10.90 3.97 1.82
CA PRO A 134 -11.13 5.36 1.39
C PRO A 134 -9.93 6.29 1.63
N ALA A 135 -9.16 6.02 2.68
CA ALA A 135 -7.94 6.74 3.00
C ALA A 135 -6.85 6.53 1.94
N GLN A 136 -6.70 5.33 1.40
CA GLN A 136 -5.73 5.04 0.34
C GLN A 136 -6.09 5.75 -0.97
N LEU A 137 -7.37 5.77 -1.34
CA LEU A 137 -7.84 6.55 -2.51
C LEU A 137 -7.54 8.05 -2.36
N ILE A 138 -7.88 8.65 -1.21
CA ILE A 138 -7.58 10.06 -0.94
C ILE A 138 -6.08 10.30 -0.91
N GLY A 139 -5.30 9.35 -0.39
CA GLY A 139 -3.84 9.39 -0.41
C GLY A 139 -3.30 9.45 -1.84
N MET A 140 -3.79 8.61 -2.76
CA MET A 140 -3.38 8.65 -4.16
C MET A 140 -3.79 9.94 -4.88
N MET A 141 -4.93 10.52 -4.53
CA MET A 141 -5.27 11.87 -4.99
C MET A 141 -4.25 12.90 -4.47
N GLY A 142 -3.84 12.77 -3.20
CA GLY A 142 -2.81 13.59 -2.58
C GLY A 142 -1.45 13.46 -3.27
N VAL A 143 -1.03 12.25 -3.67
CA VAL A 143 0.22 12.05 -4.39
C VAL A 143 0.26 12.89 -5.67
N TRP A 144 -0.80 12.85 -6.48
CA TRP A 144 -0.86 13.65 -7.72
C TRP A 144 -0.87 15.17 -7.44
N TRP A 145 -1.62 15.61 -6.44
CA TRP A 145 -1.72 17.02 -6.07
C TRP A 145 -0.49 17.57 -5.32
N ALA A 146 0.44 16.71 -4.87
CA ALA A 146 1.71 17.14 -4.26
C ALA A 146 2.75 17.56 -5.32
N LEU A 147 2.56 17.14 -6.58
CA LEU A 147 3.44 17.47 -7.69
C LEU A 147 3.19 18.88 -8.20
N SER A 148 4.25 19.50 -8.71
CA SER A 148 4.14 20.74 -9.49
C SER A 148 3.23 20.56 -10.72
N PRO A 149 2.54 21.63 -11.17
CA PRO A 149 1.62 21.57 -12.30
C PRO A 149 2.20 20.99 -13.60
N ASP A 150 3.48 21.20 -13.89
CA ASP A 150 4.10 20.67 -15.10
C ASP A 150 4.39 19.16 -14.99
N LYS A 151 4.85 18.72 -13.81
CA LYS A 151 5.15 17.30 -13.55
C LYS A 151 3.88 16.45 -13.49
N ARG A 152 2.83 16.95 -12.86
CA ARG A 152 1.57 16.20 -12.70
C ARG A 152 0.87 15.89 -14.05
N GLU A 153 1.02 16.74 -15.07
CA GLU A 153 0.44 16.51 -16.41
C GLU A 153 1.12 15.36 -17.16
N ASN A 154 2.34 14.97 -16.74
CA ASN A 154 3.07 13.83 -17.27
C ASN A 154 2.75 12.51 -16.57
N LEU A 155 1.96 12.53 -15.49
CA LEU A 155 1.69 11.39 -14.64
C LEU A 155 0.19 11.05 -14.56
N ALA A 156 -0.13 9.82 -14.94
CA ALA A 156 -1.40 9.18 -14.61
C ALA A 156 -1.26 8.31 -13.35
N ILE A 157 -2.36 8.06 -12.65
CA ILE A 157 -2.42 7.12 -11.51
C ILE A 157 -3.64 6.22 -11.69
N ALA A 158 -3.40 4.92 -11.71
CA ALA A 158 -4.42 3.90 -11.74
C ALA A 158 -4.32 3.01 -10.50
N VAL A 159 -5.45 2.44 -10.07
CA VAL A 159 -5.54 1.56 -8.90
C VAL A 159 -6.19 0.25 -9.31
N LEU A 160 -5.55 -0.84 -8.92
CA LEU A 160 -6.06 -2.20 -9.13
C LEU A 160 -6.78 -2.70 -7.88
N ASP A 161 -8.08 -3.01 -8.00
CA ASP A 161 -8.91 -3.71 -7.00
C ASP A 161 -8.67 -5.22 -7.09
N TYR A 162 -7.43 -5.65 -6.88
CA TYR A 162 -7.07 -7.06 -7.02
C TYR A 162 -7.91 -7.93 -6.07
N HIS A 163 -8.18 -9.16 -6.48
CA HIS A 163 -9.04 -10.06 -5.72
C HIS A 163 -8.43 -10.46 -4.37
N LEU A 164 -9.28 -10.63 -3.35
CA LEU A 164 -8.85 -10.74 -1.95
C LEU A 164 -9.06 -12.14 -1.35
N THR A 165 -8.21 -12.51 -0.39
CA THR A 165 -8.29 -13.81 0.30
C THR A 165 -9.59 -13.95 1.11
N THR A 166 -10.17 -12.85 1.58
CA THR A 166 -11.49 -12.81 2.23
C THR A 166 -12.62 -13.35 1.33
N TYR A 167 -12.44 -13.24 0.02
CA TYR A 167 -13.33 -13.78 -1.01
C TYR A 167 -12.79 -15.06 -1.64
N ARG A 168 -11.82 -15.73 -1.00
CA ARG A 168 -11.20 -17.00 -1.39
C ARG A 168 -10.35 -16.94 -2.66
N HIS A 169 -9.79 -15.77 -2.96
CA HIS A 169 -8.77 -15.60 -3.98
C HIS A 169 -7.41 -15.59 -3.30
N TYR A 170 -6.67 -16.69 -3.45
CA TYR A 170 -5.38 -16.91 -2.80
C TYR A 170 -4.24 -16.77 -3.81
N TYR A 171 -3.01 -16.86 -3.32
CA TYR A 171 -1.82 -16.95 -4.16
C TYR A 171 -2.01 -17.97 -5.30
N PRO A 172 -1.61 -17.66 -6.55
CA PRO A 172 -0.97 -16.43 -7.03
C PRO A 172 -1.93 -15.39 -7.66
N THR A 173 -3.25 -15.40 -7.37
CA THR A 173 -4.26 -14.56 -8.04
C THR A 173 -3.85 -13.09 -8.16
N GLN A 174 -3.39 -12.50 -7.05
CA GLN A 174 -3.04 -11.10 -6.95
C GLN A 174 -1.79 -10.73 -7.78
N ILE A 175 -0.84 -11.67 -7.90
CA ILE A 175 0.33 -11.49 -8.77
C ILE A 175 -0.11 -11.54 -10.22
N PHE A 176 -0.94 -12.53 -10.59
CA PHE A 176 -1.49 -12.64 -11.95
C PHE A 176 -2.17 -11.34 -12.39
N GLU A 177 -3.06 -10.79 -11.56
CA GLU A 177 -3.78 -9.55 -11.84
C GLU A 177 -2.85 -8.33 -11.89
N THR A 178 -1.82 -8.30 -11.05
CA THR A 178 -0.79 -7.25 -11.10
C THR A 178 -0.04 -7.27 -12.43
N ILE A 179 0.35 -8.45 -12.92
CA ILE A 179 1.03 -8.61 -14.21
C ILE A 179 0.12 -8.20 -15.37
N GLU A 180 -1.14 -8.60 -15.36
CA GLU A 180 -2.11 -8.21 -16.38
C GLU A 180 -2.34 -6.69 -16.40
N ALA A 181 -2.51 -6.06 -15.23
CA ALA A 181 -2.65 -4.61 -15.10
C ALA A 181 -1.40 -3.87 -15.60
N TYR A 182 -0.21 -4.37 -15.27
CA TYR A 182 1.06 -3.82 -15.74
C TYR A 182 1.18 -3.91 -17.27
N ARG A 183 0.82 -5.07 -17.85
CA ARG A 183 0.82 -5.28 -19.30
C ARG A 183 -0.17 -4.35 -20.02
N LYS A 184 -1.37 -4.14 -19.46
CA LYS A 184 -2.37 -3.20 -20.00
C LYS A 184 -1.88 -1.75 -20.04
N LEU A 185 -1.14 -1.30 -19.03
CA LEU A 185 -0.58 0.05 -19.01
C LEU A 185 0.60 0.20 -19.99
N THR A 186 1.51 -0.77 -20.00
CA THR A 186 2.68 -0.72 -20.90
C THR A 186 2.26 -0.83 -22.37
N ALA A 187 1.23 -1.62 -22.70
CA ALA A 187 0.63 -1.68 -24.04
C ALA A 187 -0.02 -0.36 -24.49
N GLN A 188 -0.45 0.50 -23.54
CA GLN A 188 -0.90 1.87 -23.82
C GLN A 188 0.25 2.87 -23.99
N GLY A 189 1.50 2.42 -23.86
CA GLY A 189 2.70 3.23 -24.05
C GLY A 189 3.18 3.97 -22.79
N TYR A 190 2.65 3.63 -21.61
CA TYR A 190 3.11 4.23 -20.35
C TYR A 190 4.42 3.60 -19.88
N GLU A 191 5.36 4.42 -19.40
CA GLU A 191 6.40 3.95 -18.49
C GLU A 191 5.77 3.76 -17.10
N VAL A 192 5.68 2.52 -16.64
CA VAL A 192 4.91 2.19 -15.43
C VAL A 192 5.79 2.28 -14.18
N ILE A 193 5.29 2.97 -13.17
CA ILE A 193 5.84 3.04 -11.82
C ILE A 193 4.96 2.13 -10.95
N LEU A 194 5.53 1.12 -10.29
CA LEU A 194 4.76 0.36 -9.31
C LEU A 194 4.84 1.08 -7.96
N LEU A 195 3.68 1.45 -7.43
CA LEU A 195 3.55 1.97 -6.07
C LEU A 195 2.76 0.98 -5.26
N GLY A 196 3.27 0.58 -4.10
CA GLY A 196 2.51 -0.26 -3.17
C GLY A 196 2.67 0.17 -1.73
N ASP A 197 1.74 -0.27 -0.90
CA ASP A 197 1.83 -0.16 0.56
C ASP A 197 1.61 -1.51 1.23
N SER A 198 2.35 -1.79 2.32
CA SER A 198 2.21 -3.04 3.07
C SER A 198 2.31 -4.30 2.18
N CYS A 199 1.26 -5.12 2.06
CA CYS A 199 1.24 -6.26 1.12
C CYS A 199 1.33 -5.86 -0.36
N GLY A 200 0.88 -4.66 -0.71
CA GLY A 200 0.98 -4.13 -2.06
C GLY A 200 2.44 -3.93 -2.51
N THR A 201 3.35 -3.61 -1.59
CA THR A 201 4.79 -3.58 -1.91
C THR A 201 5.32 -4.95 -2.26
N ASN A 202 4.80 -6.00 -1.60
CA ASN A 202 5.18 -7.37 -1.88
C ASN A 202 4.72 -7.77 -3.31
N LEU A 203 3.53 -7.36 -3.72
CA LEU A 203 3.06 -7.54 -5.10
C LEU A 203 3.92 -6.76 -6.11
N ALA A 204 4.30 -5.52 -5.79
CA ALA A 204 5.18 -4.73 -6.65
C ALA A 204 6.56 -5.39 -6.85
N LEU A 205 7.14 -5.90 -5.76
CA LEU A 205 8.39 -6.66 -5.76
C LEU A 205 8.26 -7.97 -6.54
N ALA A 206 7.16 -8.71 -6.37
CA ALA A 206 6.90 -9.94 -7.11
C ALA A 206 6.77 -9.68 -8.62
N ALA A 207 6.10 -8.60 -9.01
CA ALA A 207 5.98 -8.19 -10.41
C ALA A 207 7.32 -7.77 -11.02
N ALA A 208 8.15 -7.05 -10.26
CA ALA A 208 9.50 -6.69 -10.67
C ALA A 208 10.38 -7.94 -10.92
N ARG A 209 10.30 -8.94 -10.02
CA ARG A 209 10.98 -10.23 -10.22
C ARG A 209 10.43 -11.02 -11.39
N PHE A 210 9.10 -11.06 -11.56
CA PHE A 210 8.46 -11.73 -12.69
C PHE A 210 8.99 -11.20 -14.02
N ALA A 211 9.09 -9.87 -14.15
CA ALA A 211 9.59 -9.22 -15.35
C ALA A 211 11.09 -9.47 -15.60
N ALA A 212 11.91 -9.47 -14.55
CA ALA A 212 13.36 -9.60 -14.65
C ALA A 212 13.85 -11.04 -14.84
N TYR A 213 13.10 -12.04 -14.34
CA TYR A 213 13.48 -13.46 -14.37
C TYR A 213 12.41 -14.31 -15.07
N PRO A 214 12.20 -14.15 -16.40
CA PRO A 214 11.08 -14.74 -17.11
C PRO A 214 11.08 -16.28 -17.10
N GLU A 215 12.25 -16.93 -17.14
CA GLU A 215 12.33 -18.40 -17.08
C GLU A 215 11.98 -18.93 -15.68
N GLU A 216 12.41 -18.25 -14.61
CA GLU A 216 12.00 -18.59 -13.23
C GLU A 216 10.50 -18.37 -13.03
N ALA A 217 9.98 -17.24 -13.51
CA ALA A 217 8.55 -16.94 -13.49
C ALA A 217 7.77 -18.02 -14.25
N LYS A 218 8.20 -18.41 -15.45
CA LYS A 218 7.57 -19.47 -16.21
C LYS A 218 7.59 -20.81 -15.49
N ASN A 219 8.74 -21.23 -14.97
CA ASN A 219 8.89 -22.49 -14.24
C ASN A 219 8.00 -22.53 -13.00
N HIS A 220 7.92 -21.41 -12.28
CA HIS A 220 7.14 -21.30 -11.06
C HIS A 220 5.63 -21.22 -11.34
N PHE A 221 5.20 -20.31 -12.22
CA PHE A 221 3.78 -20.01 -12.39
C PHE A 221 3.03 -20.97 -13.33
N SER A 222 3.74 -21.75 -14.17
CA SER A 222 3.10 -22.74 -15.06
C SER A 222 2.35 -23.86 -14.34
N GLU A 223 2.63 -24.10 -13.04
CA GLU A 223 1.87 -25.08 -12.25
C GLU A 223 0.44 -24.60 -11.91
N TYR A 224 0.17 -23.29 -11.97
CA TYR A 224 -1.13 -22.69 -11.66
C TYR A 224 -2.00 -22.56 -12.91
N THR A 225 -2.50 -23.69 -13.39
CA THR A 225 -3.22 -23.81 -14.66
C THR A 225 -4.61 -23.15 -14.69
N GLN A 226 -5.11 -22.66 -13.55
CA GLN A 226 -6.34 -21.87 -13.50
C GLN A 226 -6.17 -20.44 -14.05
N PHE A 227 -4.94 -20.01 -14.31
CA PHE A 227 -4.64 -18.70 -14.90
C PHE A 227 -4.07 -18.86 -16.30
N ASN A 228 -4.43 -17.92 -17.18
CA ASN A 228 -3.89 -17.85 -18.54
C ASN A 228 -2.62 -16.98 -18.53
N TRP A 229 -1.53 -17.51 -17.98
CA TRP A 229 -0.27 -16.77 -17.88
C TRP A 229 0.30 -16.41 -19.26
N ASP A 230 0.58 -15.12 -19.46
CA ASP A 230 1.40 -14.62 -20.56
C ASP A 230 2.85 -14.39 -20.07
N PHE A 231 3.73 -15.32 -20.45
CA PHE A 231 5.18 -15.25 -20.17
C PHE A 231 5.96 -14.53 -21.28
N SER A 232 5.29 -13.86 -22.22
CA SER A 232 5.98 -12.97 -23.16
C SER A 232 6.69 -11.85 -22.39
N PRO A 233 7.87 -11.38 -22.88
CA PRO A 233 8.66 -10.37 -22.19
C PRO A 233 7.83 -9.15 -21.78
N LEU A 234 7.94 -8.76 -20.51
CA LEU A 234 7.36 -7.53 -19.99
C LEU A 234 8.33 -6.37 -20.15
N GLN A 235 7.80 -5.14 -20.24
CA GLN A 235 8.65 -3.95 -20.10
C GLN A 235 9.34 -3.98 -18.73
N PRO A 236 10.66 -3.73 -18.66
CA PRO A 236 11.40 -3.82 -17.41
C PRO A 236 10.85 -2.84 -16.35
N VAL A 237 10.67 -3.32 -15.11
CA VAL A 237 10.21 -2.49 -13.99
C VAL A 237 11.36 -1.62 -13.49
N LYS A 238 11.38 -0.34 -13.88
CA LYS A 238 12.45 0.60 -13.52
C LYS A 238 12.20 1.37 -12.23
N TYR A 239 10.95 1.64 -11.88
CA TYR A 239 10.65 2.56 -10.79
C TYR A 239 9.71 1.91 -9.79
N LEU A 240 10.13 1.86 -8.53
CA LEU A 240 9.35 1.35 -7.41
C LEU A 240 9.18 2.42 -6.34
N ILE A 241 7.97 2.53 -5.79
CA ILE A 241 7.69 3.29 -4.56
C ILE A 241 7.08 2.30 -3.57
N LEU A 242 7.81 1.99 -2.50
CA LEU A 242 7.49 0.95 -1.54
C LEU A 242 7.23 1.61 -0.18
N LEU A 243 5.95 1.65 0.24
CA LEU A 243 5.52 2.26 1.49
C LEU A 243 5.23 1.19 2.55
N ALA A 244 5.78 1.37 3.75
CA ALA A 244 5.68 0.45 4.88
C ALA A 244 5.79 -1.04 4.46
N PRO A 245 6.87 -1.46 3.79
CA PRO A 245 6.83 -2.69 2.98
C PRO A 245 6.67 -3.95 3.82
N TRP A 246 5.80 -4.88 3.40
CA TRP A 246 5.69 -6.20 4.02
C TRP A 246 6.51 -7.24 3.24
N ILE A 247 7.77 -7.37 3.62
CA ILE A 247 8.78 -8.11 2.85
C ILE A 247 8.63 -9.64 2.95
N SER A 248 8.18 -10.14 4.10
CA SER A 248 8.09 -11.58 4.39
C SER A 248 6.75 -11.94 5.05
N PRO A 249 5.67 -12.13 4.25
CA PRO A 249 4.31 -12.24 4.76
C PRO A 249 4.02 -13.39 5.73
N THR A 250 4.68 -14.54 5.58
CA THR A 250 4.46 -15.70 6.46
C THR A 250 5.30 -15.67 7.74
N CYS A 251 6.25 -14.74 7.83
CA CYS A 251 7.09 -14.55 9.01
C CYS A 251 6.38 -13.69 10.06
N ALA A 252 6.41 -14.13 11.31
CA ALA A 252 5.86 -13.36 12.43
C ALA A 252 6.55 -12.00 12.55
N ALA A 253 5.76 -10.95 12.75
CA ALA A 253 6.30 -9.62 13.03
C ALA A 253 6.93 -9.61 14.44
N LYS A 254 7.96 -8.79 14.65
CA LYS A 254 8.73 -8.78 15.90
C LYS A 254 8.87 -7.35 16.44
N PRO A 255 8.78 -7.14 17.76
CA PRO A 255 9.17 -5.87 18.36
C PRO A 255 10.64 -5.57 18.06
N TYR A 256 10.92 -4.34 17.64
CA TYR A 256 12.27 -3.84 17.47
C TYR A 256 12.85 -3.47 18.85
N PRO A 257 14.06 -3.94 19.21
CA PRO A 257 14.64 -3.67 20.52
C PRO A 257 14.72 -2.17 20.84
N GLY A 258 14.27 -1.79 22.04
CA GLY A 258 14.32 -0.40 22.51
C GLY A 258 13.23 0.53 21.97
N VAL A 259 12.35 0.04 21.09
CA VAL A 259 11.29 0.85 20.47
C VAL A 259 9.93 0.60 21.13
N ASN A 260 9.16 1.67 21.33
CA ASN A 260 7.81 1.59 21.88
C ASN A 260 6.76 1.48 20.76
N HIS A 261 6.28 0.27 20.51
CA HIS A 261 5.27 -0.03 19.49
C HIS A 261 3.81 0.23 19.94
N LYS A 262 3.55 0.86 21.08
CA LYS A 262 2.16 1.12 21.54
C LYS A 262 1.38 1.98 20.55
N GLY A 263 0.24 1.52 20.08
CA GLY A 263 -0.57 2.27 19.12
C GLY A 263 -0.15 2.06 17.66
N GLU A 264 0.71 1.08 17.41
CA GLU A 264 0.96 0.50 16.09
C GLU A 264 -0.34 -0.05 15.48
N PHE A 265 -0.47 0.07 14.16
CA PHE A 265 -1.62 -0.31 13.36
C PHE A 265 -1.66 -1.81 13.04
N VAL A 266 -0.48 -2.45 13.01
CA VAL A 266 -0.31 -3.88 12.72
C VAL A 266 -0.22 -4.72 14.00
N ALA A 267 -0.90 -5.86 14.01
CA ALA A 267 -0.78 -6.85 15.09
C ALA A 267 0.43 -7.77 14.88
N LEU A 268 1.04 -8.28 15.96
CA LEU A 268 2.13 -9.27 15.87
C LEU A 268 1.73 -10.55 15.12
N SER A 269 0.43 -10.92 15.16
CA SER A 269 -0.14 -12.07 14.45
C SER A 269 -0.46 -11.80 12.98
N ILE A 270 0.02 -10.70 12.40
CA ILE A 270 -0.25 -10.34 11.00
C ILE A 270 0.16 -11.44 10.00
N ASN A 271 1.14 -12.26 10.36
CA ASN A 271 1.58 -13.39 9.54
C ASN A 271 0.51 -14.45 9.31
N GLU A 272 -0.54 -14.51 10.15
CA GLU A 272 -1.73 -15.33 9.88
C GLU A 272 -2.37 -14.97 8.53
N LYS A 273 -2.32 -13.70 8.12
CA LYS A 273 -2.79 -13.25 6.79
C LYS A 273 -1.86 -13.69 5.67
N GLY A 274 -0.56 -13.74 5.89
CA GLY A 274 0.39 -14.28 4.92
C GLY A 274 0.20 -15.77 4.71
N TRP A 275 -0.05 -16.52 5.79
CA TRP A 275 -0.44 -17.92 5.71
C TRP A 275 -1.79 -18.14 5.02
N ASP A 276 -2.79 -17.27 5.26
CA ASP A 276 -4.04 -17.34 4.51
C ASP A 276 -3.84 -17.00 3.02
N TYR A 277 -2.97 -16.05 2.70
CA TYR A 277 -2.62 -15.68 1.32
C TYR A 277 -2.00 -16.83 0.54
N ILE A 278 -0.98 -17.50 1.08
CA ILE A 278 -0.37 -18.65 0.41
C ILE A 278 -1.20 -19.93 0.56
N LYS A 279 -2.15 -19.94 1.51
CA LYS A 279 -3.08 -21.03 1.79
C LYS A 279 -2.38 -22.39 1.93
N ASN A 280 -2.66 -23.32 1.01
CA ASN A 280 -2.14 -24.68 1.01
C ASN A 280 -0.84 -24.80 0.19
N SER A 281 -0.32 -23.70 -0.36
CA SER A 281 0.94 -23.71 -1.09
C SER A 281 2.10 -23.99 -0.15
N ASP A 282 3.10 -24.71 -0.66
CA ASP A 282 4.35 -24.90 0.05
C ASP A 282 5.10 -23.55 0.15
N ARG A 283 5.40 -23.12 1.38
CA ARG A 283 6.14 -21.90 1.66
C ARG A 283 7.48 -21.85 0.92
N ALA A 284 8.19 -22.98 0.83
CA ALA A 284 9.47 -23.04 0.14
C ALA A 284 9.32 -22.75 -1.36
N LYS A 285 8.24 -23.24 -1.99
CA LYS A 285 7.96 -22.99 -3.40
C LYS A 285 7.63 -21.53 -3.69
N VAL A 286 6.83 -20.88 -2.86
CA VAL A 286 6.40 -19.49 -3.10
C VAL A 286 7.43 -18.45 -2.67
N THR A 287 8.45 -18.85 -1.91
CA THR A 287 9.49 -17.97 -1.37
C THR A 287 10.08 -16.98 -2.38
N PRO A 288 10.41 -17.38 -3.63
CA PRO A 288 10.98 -16.45 -4.61
C PRO A 288 10.07 -15.26 -4.95
N PHE A 289 8.76 -15.39 -4.80
CA PHE A 289 7.79 -14.35 -5.15
C PHE A 289 7.01 -13.80 -3.94
N VAL A 290 7.34 -14.23 -2.72
CA VAL A 290 6.59 -13.86 -1.51
C VAL A 290 7.52 -13.53 -0.33
N GLU A 291 8.59 -14.31 -0.09
CA GLU A 291 9.42 -14.22 1.12
C GLU A 291 10.78 -13.58 0.84
N PHE A 292 10.79 -12.27 0.63
CA PHE A 292 11.96 -11.59 0.07
C PHE A 292 13.12 -11.41 1.06
N ASN A 293 12.92 -11.56 2.37
CA ASN A 293 14.07 -11.61 3.31
C ASN A 293 14.91 -12.89 3.16
N SER A 294 14.43 -13.89 2.44
CA SER A 294 15.20 -15.11 2.12
C SER A 294 16.00 -14.99 0.81
N THR A 295 15.91 -13.84 0.14
CA THR A 295 16.59 -13.58 -1.14
C THR A 295 17.84 -12.74 -0.93
N ASN A 296 18.71 -12.69 -1.93
CA ASN A 296 19.95 -11.90 -1.94
C ASN A 296 20.06 -11.08 -3.23
N TYR A 297 20.83 -9.99 -3.22
CA TYR A 297 20.94 -9.12 -4.39
C TYR A 297 21.42 -9.88 -5.63
N LYS A 298 22.54 -10.59 -5.52
CA LYS A 298 23.25 -11.21 -6.65
C LYS A 298 22.35 -12.16 -7.43
N ASP A 299 21.64 -13.04 -6.74
CA ASP A 299 20.90 -14.13 -7.37
C ASP A 299 19.46 -13.74 -7.71
N HIS A 300 18.88 -12.74 -7.02
CA HIS A 300 17.43 -12.46 -7.10
C HIS A 300 17.06 -11.03 -7.52
N TRP A 301 17.98 -10.06 -7.46
CA TRP A 301 17.68 -8.66 -7.72
C TRP A 301 18.62 -7.96 -8.70
N ALA A 302 19.77 -8.55 -9.03
CA ALA A 302 20.76 -7.96 -9.93
C ALA A 302 20.23 -7.70 -11.35
N GLU A 303 19.22 -8.45 -11.80
CA GLU A 303 18.58 -8.24 -13.10
C GLU A 303 17.35 -7.34 -13.03
N VAL A 304 16.91 -6.95 -11.82
CA VAL A 304 15.76 -6.07 -11.64
C VAL A 304 16.19 -4.61 -11.86
N PRO A 305 15.68 -3.91 -12.90
CA PRO A 305 16.16 -2.58 -13.26
C PRO A 305 16.09 -1.57 -12.11
N ALA A 306 15.03 -1.64 -11.29
CA ALA A 306 14.87 -0.79 -10.12
C ALA A 306 16.00 -0.92 -9.09
N PHE A 307 16.69 -2.06 -9.01
CA PHE A 307 17.76 -2.33 -8.03
C PHE A 307 19.17 -2.34 -8.63
N ASN A 308 19.31 -2.41 -9.95
CA ASN A 308 20.60 -2.58 -10.63
C ASN A 308 21.17 -1.30 -11.26
N GLY A 309 20.56 -0.14 -10.99
CA GLY A 309 21.02 1.18 -11.43
C GLY A 309 20.39 1.68 -12.73
N ASN A 310 19.63 0.85 -13.45
CA ASN A 310 18.86 1.27 -14.63
C ASN A 310 17.51 1.95 -14.29
N GLY A 311 17.21 2.00 -13.01
CA GLY A 311 16.00 2.57 -12.43
C GLY A 311 16.28 3.07 -11.02
N SER A 312 15.25 3.15 -10.20
CA SER A 312 15.37 3.60 -8.81
C SER A 312 14.24 3.08 -7.93
N VAL A 313 14.49 3.09 -6.61
CA VAL A 313 13.50 2.74 -5.59
C VAL A 313 13.41 3.85 -4.56
N LEU A 314 12.18 4.27 -4.25
CA LEU A 314 11.86 4.97 -3.01
C LEU A 314 11.28 3.96 -2.01
N TYR A 315 11.91 3.85 -0.85
CA TYR A 315 11.57 2.88 0.19
C TYR A 315 11.31 3.61 1.51
N ILE A 316 10.06 3.71 1.94
CA ILE A 316 9.67 4.47 3.13
C ILE A 316 9.05 3.53 4.17
N TYR A 317 9.49 3.63 5.43
CA TYR A 317 8.94 2.85 6.55
C TYR A 317 8.97 3.68 7.85
N GLY A 318 8.23 3.27 8.86
CA GLY A 318 8.15 3.93 10.17
C GLY A 318 9.11 3.34 11.20
N GLU A 319 9.68 4.21 12.04
CA GLU A 319 10.57 3.82 13.15
C GLU A 319 9.92 2.81 14.11
N ARG A 320 8.60 2.89 14.28
CA ARG A 320 7.82 2.14 15.27
C ARG A 320 7.05 0.96 14.66
N GLU A 321 7.33 0.60 13.41
CA GLU A 321 6.74 -0.57 12.78
C GLU A 321 7.27 -1.88 13.37
N TYR A 322 6.40 -2.89 13.49
CA TYR A 322 6.82 -4.27 13.79
C TYR A 322 7.54 -4.96 12.61
N PHE A 323 7.50 -4.37 11.42
CA PHE A 323 8.21 -4.86 10.24
C PHE A 323 9.61 -4.28 10.10
N ARG A 324 10.01 -3.33 10.94
CA ARG A 324 11.25 -2.57 10.80
C ARG A 324 12.49 -3.45 10.62
N GLU A 325 12.66 -4.49 11.44
CA GLU A 325 13.82 -5.40 11.30
C GLU A 325 13.86 -6.08 9.92
N SER A 326 12.71 -6.57 9.45
CA SER A 326 12.53 -7.20 8.14
C SER A 326 12.77 -6.21 7.00
N GLN A 327 12.30 -4.97 7.16
CA GLN A 327 12.46 -3.87 6.20
C GLN A 327 13.93 -3.44 6.07
N GLU A 328 14.59 -3.16 7.19
CA GLU A 328 16.00 -2.76 7.24
C GLU A 328 16.91 -3.88 6.71
N SER A 329 16.63 -5.14 7.06
CA SER A 329 17.38 -6.29 6.56
C SER A 329 17.31 -6.41 5.03
N PHE A 330 16.12 -6.27 4.46
CA PHE A 330 15.94 -6.30 3.00
C PHE A 330 16.63 -5.11 2.33
N ALA A 331 16.40 -3.89 2.83
CA ALA A 331 17.04 -2.69 2.29
C ALA A 331 18.57 -2.78 2.31
N LYS A 332 19.15 -3.35 3.37
CA LYS A 332 20.59 -3.60 3.46
C LYS A 332 21.08 -4.64 2.44
N GLU A 333 20.30 -5.68 2.21
CA GLU A 333 20.64 -6.79 1.31
C GLU A 333 20.55 -6.41 -0.17
N VAL A 334 19.62 -5.54 -0.56
CA VAL A 334 19.35 -5.26 -1.99
C VAL A 334 19.53 -3.80 -2.40
N GLY A 335 19.58 -2.87 -1.46
CA GLY A 335 19.59 -1.43 -1.69
C GLY A 335 20.96 -0.87 -2.06
N HIS A 336 21.51 -1.29 -3.21
CA HIS A 336 22.86 -0.88 -3.63
C HIS A 336 22.88 0.29 -4.63
N ASN A 337 21.95 0.33 -5.59
CA ASN A 337 21.98 1.28 -6.70
C ASN A 337 20.69 2.09 -6.76
N ASN A 338 20.78 3.43 -6.73
CA ASN A 338 19.64 4.36 -6.81
C ASN A 338 18.48 3.98 -5.86
N PHE A 339 18.83 3.55 -4.64
CA PHE A 339 17.87 3.10 -3.63
C PHE A 339 17.81 4.12 -2.50
N THR A 340 16.70 4.85 -2.41
CA THR A 340 16.46 5.85 -1.36
C THR A 340 15.64 5.22 -0.25
N SER A 341 16.27 4.97 0.90
CA SER A 341 15.61 4.41 2.09
C SER A 341 15.37 5.50 3.14
N LEU A 342 14.12 5.70 3.53
CA LEU A 342 13.69 6.74 4.47
C LEU A 342 12.89 6.14 5.61
N MET A 343 13.41 6.27 6.84
CA MET A 343 12.69 5.89 8.05
C MET A 343 12.01 7.11 8.67
N GLN A 344 10.68 7.15 8.71
CA GLN A 344 9.93 8.20 9.40
C GLN A 344 10.14 8.09 10.92
N PRO A 345 10.73 9.11 11.58
CA PRO A 345 10.84 9.16 13.03
C PRO A 345 9.45 9.11 13.67
N GLY A 346 9.27 8.23 14.65
CA GLY A 346 7.98 7.99 15.30
C GLY A 346 6.87 7.43 14.42
N GLY A 347 7.13 7.14 13.15
CA GLY A 347 6.16 6.63 12.20
C GLY A 347 5.67 5.22 12.58
N ILE A 348 4.37 5.00 12.40
CA ILE A 348 3.71 3.69 12.48
C ILE A 348 3.47 3.13 11.08
N HIS A 349 3.00 1.88 10.97
CA HIS A 349 2.72 1.26 9.67
C HIS A 349 1.70 2.05 8.87
N ASP A 350 1.96 2.20 7.56
CA ASP A 350 1.15 2.97 6.62
C ASP A 350 0.86 4.42 7.05
N CYS A 351 1.85 5.10 7.65
CA CYS A 351 1.65 6.45 8.21
C CYS A 351 1.05 7.46 7.22
N LEU A 352 1.39 7.37 5.92
CA LEU A 352 0.75 8.19 4.87
C LEU A 352 -0.78 8.01 4.89
N PHE A 353 -1.27 6.77 4.93
CA PHE A 353 -2.68 6.43 4.83
C PHE A 353 -3.42 6.39 6.19
N VAL A 354 -2.69 6.31 7.30
CA VAL A 354 -3.27 6.24 8.64
C VAL A 354 -3.26 7.60 9.33
N ALA A 355 -2.23 8.41 9.14
CA ALA A 355 -2.03 9.68 9.83
C ALA A 355 -2.08 10.89 8.88
N GLU A 356 -1.20 10.94 7.88
CA GLU A 356 -1.03 12.13 7.03
C GLU A 356 -2.30 12.48 6.24
N VAL A 357 -2.95 11.45 5.68
CA VAL A 357 -4.17 11.62 4.88
C VAL A 357 -5.37 12.13 5.68
N LEU A 358 -5.35 12.03 7.02
CA LEU A 358 -6.44 12.54 7.84
C LEU A 358 -6.64 14.05 7.67
N ASP A 359 -5.56 14.78 7.37
CA ASP A 359 -5.62 16.22 7.09
C ASP A 359 -6.25 16.53 5.72
N LEU A 360 -6.39 15.53 4.84
CA LEU A 360 -6.90 15.66 3.47
C LEU A 360 -8.37 15.26 3.34
N LYS A 361 -8.95 14.58 4.34
CA LYS A 361 -10.32 14.03 4.26
C LYS A 361 -11.44 15.07 4.21
N SER A 362 -11.28 16.17 4.94
CA SER A 362 -12.32 17.21 5.02
C SER A 362 -12.37 18.08 3.76
N SER A 363 -13.47 18.77 3.49
CA SER A 363 -13.54 19.72 2.37
C SER A 363 -12.49 20.84 2.49
N LYS A 364 -12.14 21.26 3.71
CA LYS A 364 -11.02 22.19 3.94
C LYS A 364 -9.68 21.53 3.60
N GLY A 365 -9.49 20.28 4.03
CA GLY A 365 -8.32 19.47 3.70
C GLY A 365 -8.11 19.31 2.20
N GLN A 366 -9.15 18.96 1.46
CA GLN A 366 -9.07 18.81 -0.01
C GLN A 366 -8.76 20.12 -0.73
N ARG A 367 -9.21 21.29 -0.23
CA ARG A 367 -8.79 22.59 -0.78
C ARG A 367 -7.30 22.84 -0.58
N ARG A 368 -6.78 22.51 0.61
CA ARG A 368 -5.33 22.60 0.91
C ARG A 368 -4.52 21.60 0.08
N MET A 369 -5.10 20.43 -0.20
CA MET A 369 -4.52 19.42 -1.07
C MET A 369 -4.38 19.95 -2.51
N ILE A 370 -5.41 20.58 -3.07
CA ILE A 370 -5.33 21.24 -4.39
C ILE A 370 -4.23 22.30 -4.42
N ALA A 371 -4.02 23.02 -3.31
CA ALA A 371 -2.95 23.99 -3.16
C ALA A 371 -1.55 23.38 -2.90
N GLY A 372 -1.43 22.04 -2.85
CA GLY A 372 -0.17 21.34 -2.63
C GLY A 372 0.40 21.45 -1.20
N GLU A 373 -0.36 21.97 -0.24
CA GLU A 373 0.17 22.27 1.10
C GLU A 373 0.62 21.03 1.88
N HIS A 374 0.09 19.85 1.54
CA HIS A 374 0.44 18.58 2.16
C HIS A 374 1.77 18.03 1.67
N ARG A 375 2.39 18.60 0.63
CA ARG A 375 3.75 18.26 0.20
C ARG A 375 4.78 18.39 1.33
N LYS A 376 4.55 19.29 2.29
CA LYS A 376 5.45 19.45 3.45
C LYS A 376 5.41 18.28 4.44
N LYS A 377 4.48 17.34 4.28
CA LYS A 377 4.40 16.14 5.13
C LYS A 377 5.46 15.14 4.73
N TYR A 378 5.86 14.27 5.65
CA TYR A 378 7.02 13.40 5.48
C TYR A 378 6.90 12.50 4.24
N ASN A 379 5.82 11.72 4.15
CA ASN A 379 5.65 10.75 3.07
C ASN A 379 5.24 11.43 1.76
N PHE A 380 4.27 12.35 1.80
CA PHE A 380 3.88 13.07 0.58
C PHE A 380 5.02 13.87 -0.04
N GLY A 381 5.86 14.51 0.78
CA GLY A 381 7.04 15.24 0.32
C GLY A 381 8.05 14.31 -0.33
N ALA A 382 8.43 13.24 0.36
CA ALA A 382 9.38 12.27 -0.17
C ALA A 382 8.92 11.63 -1.50
N ILE A 383 7.63 11.29 -1.61
CA ILE A 383 7.06 10.76 -2.85
C ILE A 383 7.05 11.83 -3.95
N ALA A 384 6.68 13.07 -3.63
CA ALA A 384 6.67 14.15 -4.60
C ALA A 384 8.08 14.45 -5.12
N ASP A 385 9.08 14.57 -4.24
CA ASP A 385 10.46 14.83 -4.61
C ASP A 385 11.01 13.72 -5.51
N TYR A 386 10.78 12.45 -5.14
CA TYR A 386 11.17 11.30 -5.96
C TYR A 386 10.50 11.29 -7.35
N LEU A 387 9.20 11.59 -7.41
CA LEU A 387 8.47 11.63 -8.68
C LEU A 387 8.92 12.80 -9.55
N GLU A 388 9.22 13.96 -8.97
CA GLU A 388 9.70 15.11 -9.73
C GLU A 388 11.10 14.91 -10.33
N ASP A 389 11.93 14.08 -9.69
CA ASP A 389 13.25 13.69 -10.20
C ASP A 389 13.16 12.75 -11.42
N ILE A 390 12.15 11.86 -11.48
CA ILE A 390 12.05 10.85 -12.56
C ILE A 390 11.11 11.27 -13.70
N LEU A 391 10.16 12.17 -13.45
CA LEU A 391 9.25 12.67 -14.47
C LEU A 391 9.93 13.75 -15.33
N PRO A 392 9.65 13.85 -16.63
CA PRO A 392 10.26 14.81 -17.54
C PRO A 392 9.87 16.26 -17.26
#